data_AF-A0A841I3Z7-F1
#
_entry.id   AF-A0A841I3Z7-F1
#
_cell.length_a   1.000
_cell.length_b   1.000
_cell.length_c   1.000
_cell.angle_alpha   90.00
_cell.angle_beta   90.00
_cell.angle_gamma   90.00
#
_symmetry.space_group_name_H-M   'P 1'
#
loop_
_entity.id
_entity.type
_entity.pdbx_description
1 polymer ?
#
loop_
_entity_poly.entity_id
_entity_poly.type
_entity_poly.pdbx_seq_one_letter_code
_entity_poly.pdbx_strand_id
1 'polypeptide(L)'
;MSEGGTQPALPARVRVSHLQTTPSPAVLAQLQRIGPERAHLLEGLILPAENRVLFLAVAGGGTVAWMLGLLEEPTRRWHLEMAVTPQWRRRGIGPAFLEAFGRATGTDPQTLEEFQSLKQL
;
A
#
# COMPACT_ATOMS: atom_id res chain seq x y z
N MET A 1 -15.41 25.62 14.50
CA MET A 1 -14.85 25.91 13.18
C MET A 1 -14.19 24.64 12.70
N SER A 2 -14.88 23.87 11.85
CA SER A 2 -14.37 22.59 11.36
C SER A 2 -13.65 22.85 10.04
N GLU A 3 -12.32 22.85 10.06
CA GLU A 3 -11.55 22.78 8.83
C GLU A 3 -11.76 21.38 8.25
N GLY A 4 -12.70 21.30 7.31
CA GLY A 4 -12.91 20.11 6.48
C GLY A 4 -11.70 19.94 5.59
N GLY A 5 -10.65 19.29 6.12
CA GLY A 5 -9.50 18.83 5.36
C GLY A 5 -10.03 17.91 4.28
N THR A 6 -10.13 18.44 3.06
CA THR A 6 -10.52 17.66 1.89
C THR A 6 -9.41 16.63 1.71
N GLN A 7 -9.69 15.36 2.04
CA GLN A 7 -8.75 14.28 1.75
C GLN A 7 -8.36 14.40 0.27
N PRO A 8 -7.06 14.32 -0.08
CA PRO A 8 -6.65 14.40 -1.46
C PRO A 8 -7.28 13.22 -2.22
N ALA A 9 -8.29 13.53 -3.02
CA ALA A 9 -8.95 12.56 -3.86
C ALA A 9 -7.94 11.99 -4.87
N LEU A 10 -7.92 10.67 -5.02
CA LEU A 10 -7.12 10.02 -6.06
C LEU A 10 -7.44 10.67 -7.42
N PRO A 11 -6.43 10.97 -8.25
CA PRO A 11 -6.69 11.41 -9.62
C PRO A 11 -7.61 10.40 -10.32
N ALA A 12 -8.57 10.88 -11.11
CA ALA A 12 -9.66 10.06 -11.69
C ALA A 12 -9.21 8.81 -12.48
N ARG A 13 -7.92 8.73 -12.84
CA ARG A 13 -7.32 7.64 -13.60
C ARG A 13 -6.53 6.64 -12.76
N VAL A 14 -6.46 6.83 -11.45
CA VAL A 14 -5.76 5.92 -10.54
C VAL A 14 -6.77 4.94 -9.93
N ARG A 15 -6.44 3.65 -9.99
CA ARG A 15 -7.20 2.59 -9.31
C ARG A 15 -6.30 1.90 -8.30
N VAL A 16 -6.82 1.70 -7.09
CA VAL A 16 -6.20 0.84 -6.08
C VAL A 16 -6.85 -0.53 -6.16
N SER A 17 -6.04 -1.58 -6.20
CA SER A 17 -6.51 -2.97 -6.28
C SER A 17 -5.80 -3.83 -5.24
N HIS A 18 -6.58 -4.65 -4.54
CA HIS A 18 -6.06 -5.66 -3.61
C HIS A 18 -5.69 -6.92 -4.40
N LEU A 19 -4.45 -7.38 -4.27
CA LEU A 19 -3.99 -8.62 -4.85
C LEU A 19 -4.17 -9.76 -3.85
N GLN A 20 -5.16 -10.61 -4.10
CA GLN A 20 -5.53 -11.73 -3.22
C GLN A 20 -4.64 -12.97 -3.41
N THR A 21 -3.80 -12.98 -4.44
CA THR A 21 -2.92 -14.10 -4.79
C THR A 21 -1.47 -13.65 -4.81
N THR A 22 -0.54 -14.60 -4.68
CA THR A 22 0.89 -14.31 -4.88
C THR A 22 1.09 -13.76 -6.30
N PRO A 23 1.78 -12.61 -6.47
CA PRO A 23 2.05 -12.06 -7.79
C PRO A 23 2.86 -13.04 -8.65
N SER A 24 2.65 -12.99 -9.97
CA SER A 24 3.54 -13.68 -10.90
C SER A 24 4.96 -13.07 -10.85
N PRO A 25 6.00 -13.81 -11.28
CA PRO A 25 7.37 -13.28 -11.30
C PRO A 25 7.51 -11.97 -12.09
N ALA A 26 6.74 -11.81 -13.17
CA ALA A 26 6.73 -10.59 -13.98
C ALA A 26 6.17 -9.38 -13.19
N VAL A 27 5.09 -9.58 -12.43
CA VAL A 27 4.52 -8.54 -11.57
C VAL A 27 5.50 -8.23 -10.44
N LEU A 28 6.09 -9.24 -9.79
CA LEU A 28 7.07 -9.05 -8.72
C LEU A 28 8.26 -8.20 -9.19
N ALA A 29 8.83 -8.49 -10.37
CA ALA A 29 9.91 -7.70 -10.96
C ALA A 29 9.48 -6.25 -11.28
N GLN A 30 8.21 -6.00 -11.60
CA GLN A 30 7.68 -4.65 -11.73
C GLN A 30 7.61 -3.93 -10.38
N LEU A 31 7.15 -4.60 -9.32
CA LEU A 31 7.08 -4.01 -7.97
C LEU A 31 8.47 -3.64 -7.45
N GLN A 32 9.46 -4.52 -7.64
CA GLN A 32 10.84 -4.28 -7.27
C GLN A 32 11.44 -3.05 -7.98
N ARG A 33 11.06 -2.78 -9.23
CA ARG A 33 11.49 -1.56 -9.95
C ARG A 33 10.87 -0.27 -9.43
N ILE A 34 9.70 -0.35 -8.79
CA ILE A 34 9.01 0.83 -8.23
C ILE A 34 9.68 1.29 -6.92
N GLY A 35 10.17 0.34 -6.12
CA GLY A 35 10.85 0.61 -4.84
C GLY A 35 12.05 -0.33 -4.66
N PRO A 36 13.15 -0.13 -5.40
CA PRO A 36 14.31 -1.02 -5.36
C PRO A 36 14.92 -1.13 -3.96
N GLU A 37 14.91 -0.06 -3.18
CA GLU A 37 15.38 -0.03 -1.79
C GLU A 37 14.53 -0.89 -0.84
N ARG A 38 13.29 -1.21 -1.22
CA ARG A 38 12.34 -2.04 -0.47
C ARG A 38 12.09 -3.40 -1.12
N ALA A 39 12.82 -3.74 -2.18
CA ALA A 39 12.61 -4.96 -2.95
C ALA A 39 12.68 -6.24 -2.08
N HIS A 40 13.56 -6.25 -1.08
CA HIS A 40 13.72 -7.35 -0.12
C HIS A 40 12.45 -7.61 0.71
N LEU A 41 11.62 -6.60 0.97
CA LEU A 41 10.38 -6.75 1.75
C LEU A 41 9.31 -7.52 0.99
N LEU A 42 9.38 -7.52 -0.35
CA LEU A 42 8.49 -8.31 -1.19
C LEU A 42 8.72 -9.83 -1.04
N GLU A 43 9.82 -10.25 -0.40
CA GLU A 43 10.00 -11.65 0.02
C GLU A 43 8.94 -12.07 1.04
N GLY A 44 8.36 -11.13 1.81
CA GLY A 44 7.24 -11.37 2.73
C GLY A 44 5.96 -11.87 2.03
N LEU A 45 5.90 -11.83 0.69
CA LEU A 45 4.86 -12.48 -0.11
C LEU A 45 4.97 -14.00 -0.14
N ILE A 46 5.87 -14.62 0.62
CA ILE A 46 5.86 -16.05 0.94
C ILE A 46 4.92 -16.39 2.10
N LEU A 47 4.66 -15.45 3.02
CA LEU A 47 3.85 -15.69 4.22
C LEU A 47 2.42 -16.12 3.89
N PRO A 48 1.70 -16.84 4.76
CA PRO A 48 0.29 -17.18 4.50
C PRO A 48 -0.56 -15.95 4.12
N ALA A 49 -1.59 -16.15 3.30
CA ALA A 49 -2.40 -15.06 2.75
C ALA A 49 -3.12 -14.25 3.84
N GLU A 50 -3.42 -14.88 4.98
CA GLU A 50 -3.98 -14.24 6.17
C GLU A 50 -3.00 -13.28 6.88
N ASN A 51 -1.70 -13.47 6.68
CA ASN A 51 -0.65 -12.70 7.35
C ASN A 51 -0.05 -11.61 6.45
N ARG A 52 -0.65 -11.36 5.29
CA ARG A 52 -0.16 -10.37 4.34
C ARG A 52 -1.31 -9.75 3.56
N VAL A 53 -1.13 -8.51 3.15
CA VAL A 53 -2.01 -7.86 2.17
C VAL A 53 -1.17 -7.03 1.21
N LEU A 54 -1.46 -7.13 -0.09
CA LEU A 54 -0.74 -6.41 -1.12
C LEU A 54 -1.72 -5.56 -1.94
N PHE A 55 -1.49 -4.25 -1.98
CA PHE A 55 -2.25 -3.33 -2.81
C PHE A 55 -1.37 -2.76 -3.92
N LEU A 56 -1.97 -2.58 -5.09
CA LEU A 56 -1.35 -1.95 -6.25
C LEU A 56 -2.11 -0.68 -6.62
N ALA A 57 -1.42 0.40 -6.93
CA ALA A 57 -2.00 1.55 -7.59
C ALA A 57 -1.64 1.51 -9.07
N VAL A 58 -2.65 1.53 -9.93
CA VAL A 58 -2.49 1.47 -11.39
C VAL A 58 -2.96 2.77 -12.01
N ALA A 59 -2.14 3.33 -12.90
CA ALA A 59 -2.48 4.51 -13.69
C ALA A 59 -1.91 4.38 -15.11
N GLY A 60 -2.69 4.78 -16.11
CA GLY A 60 -2.24 4.75 -17.51
C GLY A 60 -1.84 3.35 -18.02
N GLY A 61 -2.43 2.29 -17.46
CA GLY A 61 -2.13 0.90 -17.82
C GLY A 61 -0.91 0.28 -17.11
N GLY A 62 -0.27 0.98 -16.18
CA GLY A 62 0.87 0.46 -15.42
C GLY A 62 0.74 0.65 -13.91
N THR A 63 1.38 -0.23 -13.15
CA THR A 63 1.53 -0.07 -11.69
C THR A 63 2.47 1.09 -11.41
N VAL A 64 2.01 2.03 -10.61
CA VAL A 64 2.72 3.27 -10.24
C VAL A 64 3.08 3.34 -8.76
N ALA A 65 2.46 2.48 -7.95
CA ALA A 65 2.78 2.28 -6.55
C ALA A 65 2.33 0.90 -6.06
N TRP A 66 2.86 0.47 -4.93
CA TRP A 66 2.37 -0.67 -4.17
C TRP A 66 2.44 -0.39 -2.67
N MET A 67 1.62 -1.11 -1.91
CA MET A 67 1.69 -1.17 -0.45
C MET A 67 1.58 -2.63 -0.01
N LEU A 68 2.51 -3.05 0.83
CA LEU A 68 2.54 -4.36 1.47
C LEU A 68 2.27 -4.18 2.96
N GLY A 69 1.26 -4.86 3.47
CA GLY A 69 1.07 -5.05 4.91
C GLY A 69 1.48 -6.46 5.29
N LEU A 70 2.27 -6.60 6.35
CA LEU A 70 2.64 -7.89 6.93
C LEU A 70 2.15 -7.94 8.38
N LEU A 71 1.44 -9.01 8.73
CA LEU A 71 0.97 -9.24 10.09
C LEU A 71 2.09 -9.91 10.88
N GLU A 72 2.60 -9.22 11.89
CA GLU A 72 3.56 -9.76 12.84
C GLU A 72 2.83 -10.58 13.91
N GLU A 73 3.28 -11.81 14.12
CA GLU A 73 2.84 -12.68 15.21
C GLU A 73 3.97 -12.77 16.27
N PRO A 74 3.65 -12.81 17.58
CA PRO A 74 2.31 -12.94 18.18
C PRO A 74 1.60 -11.61 18.46
N THR A 75 2.23 -10.47 18.14
CA THR A 75 1.74 -9.14 18.52
C THR A 75 0.45 -8.74 17.79
N ARG A 76 0.14 -9.42 16.68
CA ARG A 76 -0.94 -9.10 15.75
C ARG A 76 -0.92 -7.65 15.29
N ARG A 77 0.29 -7.12 15.11
CA ARG A 77 0.53 -5.78 14.59
C ARG A 77 0.82 -5.84 13.11
N TRP A 78 0.22 -4.92 12.36
CA TRP A 78 0.52 -4.76 10.95
C TRP A 78 1.71 -3.83 10.76
N HIS A 79 2.70 -4.29 10.01
CA HIS A 79 3.81 -3.49 9.50
C HIS A 79 3.49 -3.11 8.06
N LEU A 80 3.50 -1.81 7.77
CA LEU A 80 3.11 -1.30 6.46
C LEU A 80 4.28 -0.69 5.70
N GLU A 81 4.52 -1.21 4.51
CA GLU A 81 5.56 -0.73 3.61
C GLU A 81 4.95 -0.31 2.28
N MET A 82 5.48 0.76 1.69
CA MET A 82 5.02 1.22 0.39
C MET A 82 6.13 1.81 -0.46
N ALA A 83 5.95 1.71 -1.77
CA ALA A 83 6.76 2.43 -2.73
C ALA A 83 5.88 3.09 -3.78
N VAL A 84 6.22 4.33 -4.12
CA VAL A 84 5.51 5.16 -5.10
C VAL A 84 6.53 5.73 -6.06
N THR A 85 6.29 5.57 -7.36
CA THR A 85 7.12 6.18 -8.40
C THR A 85 7.18 7.71 -8.21
N PRO A 86 8.33 8.37 -8.44
CA PRO A 86 8.51 9.78 -8.08
C PRO A 86 7.43 10.73 -8.62
N GLN A 87 6.98 10.51 -9.85
CA GLN A 87 5.94 11.32 -10.52
C GLN A 87 4.55 11.25 -9.86
N TRP A 88 4.28 10.21 -9.05
CA TRP A 88 3.00 9.95 -8.39
C TRP A 88 3.02 10.20 -6.87
N ARG A 89 4.15 10.65 -6.31
CA ARG A 89 4.23 11.07 -4.90
C ARG A 89 3.30 12.26 -4.62
N ARG A 90 2.77 12.33 -3.40
CA ARG A 90 1.82 13.37 -2.95
C ARG A 90 0.55 13.52 -3.81
N ARG A 91 0.13 12.43 -4.49
CA ARG A 91 -1.10 12.37 -5.29
C ARG A 91 -2.27 11.66 -4.58
N GLY A 92 -2.22 11.56 -3.26
CA GLY A 92 -3.26 10.87 -2.47
C GLY A 92 -3.23 9.34 -2.54
N ILE A 93 -2.17 8.74 -3.12
CA ILE A 93 -2.02 7.27 -3.21
C ILE A 93 -1.88 6.64 -1.82
N GLY A 94 -1.04 7.22 -0.94
CA GLY A 94 -0.87 6.73 0.43
C GLY A 94 -2.21 6.64 1.18
N PRO A 95 -2.95 7.76 1.34
CA PRO A 95 -4.28 7.75 1.96
C PRO A 95 -5.24 6.72 1.35
N ALA A 96 -5.26 6.57 0.03
CA ALA A 96 -6.14 5.63 -0.63
C ALA A 96 -5.77 4.16 -0.40
N PHE A 97 -4.47 3.84 -0.34
CA PHE A 97 -4.02 2.51 0.06
C PHE A 97 -4.45 2.19 1.48
N LEU A 98 -4.30 3.14 2.37
CA LEU A 98 -4.62 2.97 3.78
C LEU A 98 -6.13 2.79 4.03
N GLU A 99 -6.97 3.51 3.28
CA GLU A 99 -8.42 3.32 3.28
C GLU A 99 -8.79 1.92 2.75
N ALA A 100 -8.13 1.47 1.68
CA ALA A 100 -8.33 0.12 1.13
C ALA A 100 -7.86 -0.97 2.09
N PHE A 101 -6.76 -0.74 2.81
CA PHE A 101 -6.23 -1.62 3.84
C PHE A 101 -7.22 -1.80 4.98
N GLY A 102 -7.73 -0.71 5.56
CA GLY A 102 -8.68 -0.80 6.68
C GLY A 102 -9.96 -1.57 6.32
N ARG A 103 -10.45 -1.40 5.08
CA ARG A 103 -11.56 -2.22 4.57
C ARG A 103 -11.22 -3.70 4.44
N ALA A 104 -10.01 -4.04 4.02
CA ALA A 104 -9.62 -5.43 3.76
C ALA A 104 -9.30 -6.19 5.06
N THR A 105 -8.72 -5.53 6.06
CA THR A 105 -8.24 -6.17 7.30
C THR A 105 -9.16 -5.94 8.49
N GLY A 106 -10.18 -5.08 8.36
CA GLY A 106 -11.02 -4.65 9.48
C GLY A 106 -10.26 -3.83 10.53
N THR A 107 -9.02 -3.41 10.24
CA THR A 107 -8.18 -2.61 11.13
C THR A 107 -8.51 -1.14 10.96
N ASP A 108 -8.77 -0.42 12.05
CA ASP A 108 -8.89 1.04 12.00
C ASP A 108 -7.53 1.64 11.63
N PRO A 109 -7.40 2.28 10.45
CA PRO A 109 -6.16 2.87 10.00
C PRO A 109 -5.59 3.93 10.98
N GLN A 110 -6.42 4.53 11.83
CA GLN A 110 -5.98 5.48 12.87
C GLN A 110 -5.20 4.84 14.02
N THR A 111 -5.26 3.52 14.17
CA THR A 111 -4.57 2.78 15.26
C THR A 111 -3.16 2.33 14.89
N LEU A 112 -2.75 2.53 13.64
CA LEU A 112 -1.42 2.18 13.15
C LEU A 112 -0.46 3.35 13.46
N GLU A 113 0.53 3.16 14.33
CA GLU A 113 1.52 4.22 14.65
C GLU A 113 2.34 4.65 13.42
N GLU A 114 2.66 3.71 12.52
CA GLU A 114 3.38 3.97 11.25
C GLU A 114 2.57 4.84 10.26
N PHE A 115 1.26 4.97 10.49
CA PHE A 115 0.32 5.66 9.62
C PHE A 115 0.57 7.16 9.49
N GLN A 116 1.12 7.78 10.53
CA GLN A 116 1.42 9.22 10.52
C GLN A 116 2.60 9.55 9.61
N SER A 117 3.59 8.65 9.52
CA SER A 117 4.73 8.77 8.62
C SER A 117 4.34 8.57 7.15
N LEU A 118 3.39 7.67 6.88
CA LEU A 118 2.92 7.34 5.53
C LEU A 118 2.06 8.45 4.90
N LYS A 119 1.37 9.27 5.69
CA LYS A 119 0.57 10.42 5.19
C LYS A 119 1.41 11.50 4.51
N GLN A 120 2.73 11.51 4.70
CA GLN A 120 3.64 12.54 4.16
C GLN A 120 4.24 12.18 2.79
N LEU A 121 4.01 10.95 2.30
CA LEU A 121 4.48 10.43 1.01
C LEU A 121 3.50 10.71 -0.14
#